data_AF-A0A2D5SBH8-F1
#
_entry.id   AF-A0A2D5SBH8-F1
#
_cell.length_a   1.000
_cell.length_b   1.000
_cell.length_c   1.000
_cell.angle_alpha   90.00
_cell.angle_beta   90.00
_cell.angle_gamma   90.00
#
_symmetry.space_group_name_H-M   'P 1'
#
loop_
_entity.id
_entity.type
_entity.pdbx_description
1 polymer ?
#
loop_
_entity_poly.entity_id
_entity_poly.type
_entity_poly.pdbx_seq_one_letter_code
_entity_poly.pdbx_strand_id
1 'polypeptide(L)'
;MAGRLGDILVARGCITDDQLQEALASQGAQRGRLGELLVAREWISAAQLGEADSMNSCHTKNGHRRGQTLLELVAATTILTIALVPALKMMRAAIRVGSTTETANLMTTFCASKLEEQLMNTAAVWNPSTVSGDFSAEGYANLRFQVIMSDAVVDGGIVNELMAISSTVWNDLNADGDLDAGEPNVIFASKQASNVSYQQEAAGS
;
A
#
# COMPACT_ATOMS: atom_id res chain seq x y z
N MET A 1 44.88 -32.45 -7.47
CA MET A 1 44.23 -31.42 -8.31
C MET A 1 45.18 -30.25 -8.54
N ALA A 2 46.16 -30.41 -9.42
CA ALA A 2 47.03 -29.32 -9.90
C ALA A 2 46.52 -28.73 -11.24
N GLY A 3 45.32 -29.14 -11.69
CA GLY A 3 44.84 -29.00 -13.06
C GLY A 3 44.72 -27.56 -13.56
N ARG A 4 44.41 -26.58 -12.70
CA ARG A 4 44.12 -25.23 -13.21
C ARG A 4 45.29 -24.57 -13.92
N LEU A 5 46.53 -24.78 -13.46
CA LEU A 5 47.69 -24.18 -14.13
C LEU A 5 48.05 -24.92 -15.43
N GLY A 6 48.00 -26.26 -15.42
CA GLY A 6 48.26 -27.09 -16.60
C GLY A 6 47.24 -26.87 -17.72
N ASP A 7 45.96 -26.79 -17.36
CA ASP A 7 44.86 -26.56 -18.31
C ASP A 7 44.97 -25.17 -18.95
N ILE A 8 45.37 -24.15 -18.18
CA ILE A 8 45.61 -22.80 -18.71
C ILE A 8 46.80 -22.80 -19.69
N LEU A 9 47.87 -23.55 -19.42
CA LEU A 9 49.04 -23.62 -20.29
C LEU A 9 48.74 -24.38 -21.60
N VAL A 10 47.93 -25.44 -21.55
CA VAL A 10 47.45 -26.16 -22.75
C VAL A 10 46.51 -25.29 -23.57
N ALA A 11 45.56 -24.61 -22.94
CA ALA A 11 44.60 -23.74 -23.63
C ALA A 11 45.27 -22.57 -24.37
N ARG A 12 46.43 -22.12 -23.91
CA ARG A 12 47.21 -21.06 -24.56
C ARG A 12 48.18 -21.58 -25.62
N GLY A 13 48.22 -22.90 -25.83
CA GLY A 13 49.14 -23.56 -26.76
C GLY A 13 50.60 -23.48 -26.34
N CYS A 14 50.87 -23.19 -25.05
CA CYS A 14 52.25 -23.13 -24.54
C CYS A 14 52.84 -24.53 -24.33
N ILE A 15 51.99 -25.53 -24.07
CA ILE A 15 52.35 -26.95 -23.96
C ILE A 15 51.27 -27.81 -24.61
N THR A 16 51.63 -29.02 -25.04
CA THR A 16 50.69 -30.03 -25.55
C THR A 16 50.13 -30.90 -24.41
N ASP A 17 49.00 -31.55 -24.65
CA ASP A 17 48.38 -32.46 -23.67
C ASP A 17 49.33 -33.63 -23.30
N ASP A 18 50.05 -34.16 -24.29
CA ASP A 18 51.04 -35.23 -24.09
C ASP A 18 52.19 -34.76 -23.18
N GLN A 19 52.70 -33.54 -23.38
CA GLN A 19 53.73 -32.95 -22.52
C GLN A 19 53.22 -32.68 -21.10
N LEU A 20 51.95 -32.29 -20.96
CA LEU A 20 51.33 -32.11 -19.65
C LEU A 20 51.21 -33.46 -18.91
N GLN A 21 50.79 -34.51 -19.59
CA GLN A 21 50.70 -35.87 -19.01
C GLN A 21 52.08 -36.41 -18.61
N GLU A 22 53.11 -36.17 -19.43
CA GLU A 22 54.49 -36.56 -19.11
C GLU A 22 55.04 -35.79 -17.89
N ALA A 23 54.78 -34.49 -17.82
CA ALA A 23 55.16 -33.67 -16.66
C ALA A 23 54.45 -34.15 -15.38
N LEU A 24 53.15 -34.47 -15.45
CA LEU A 24 52.38 -35.00 -14.34
C LEU A 24 52.85 -36.39 -13.89
N ALA A 25 53.23 -37.27 -14.83
CA ALA A 25 53.79 -38.58 -14.52
C ALA A 25 55.12 -38.46 -13.77
N SER A 26 55.96 -37.48 -14.15
CA SER A 26 57.25 -37.22 -13.49
C SER A 26 57.12 -36.48 -12.14
N GLN A 27 56.05 -35.71 -11.94
CA GLN A 27 55.74 -35.00 -10.69
C GLN A 27 55.43 -35.96 -9.52
N GLY A 28 55.01 -37.20 -9.81
CA GLY A 28 54.77 -38.22 -8.80
C GLY A 28 56.03 -38.66 -8.03
N ALA A 29 57.22 -38.51 -8.64
CA ALA A 29 58.50 -38.94 -8.07
C ALA A 29 59.31 -37.81 -7.40
N GLN A 30 59.05 -36.55 -7.77
CA GLN A 30 59.73 -35.37 -7.23
C GLN A 30 58.69 -34.34 -6.80
N ARG A 31 58.73 -33.90 -5.53
CA ARG A 31 57.84 -32.88 -4.95
C ARG A 31 58.09 -31.45 -5.50
N GLY A 32 58.37 -31.30 -6.79
CA GLY A 32 58.52 -30.02 -7.47
C GLY A 32 57.18 -29.43 -7.93
N ARG A 33 57.10 -28.11 -8.02
CA ARG A 33 55.93 -27.42 -8.60
C ARG A 33 55.90 -27.72 -10.11
N LEU A 34 54.75 -28.14 -10.65
CA LEU A 34 54.57 -28.47 -12.07
C LEU A 34 55.14 -27.38 -13.00
N GLY A 35 54.94 -26.11 -12.64
CA GLY A 35 55.49 -24.98 -13.39
C GLY A 35 57.02 -24.91 -13.45
N GLU A 36 57.72 -25.25 -12.36
CA GLU A 36 59.19 -25.25 -12.31
C GLU A 36 59.76 -26.41 -13.13
N LEU A 37 59.08 -27.55 -13.14
CA LEU A 37 59.48 -28.73 -13.92
C LEU A 37 59.32 -28.49 -15.44
N LEU A 38 58.25 -27.79 -15.83
CA LEU A 38 58.02 -27.40 -17.23
C LEU A 38 59.06 -26.37 -17.73
N VAL A 39 59.52 -25.47 -16.85
CA VAL A 39 60.62 -24.53 -17.17
C VAL A 39 61.97 -25.24 -17.24
N ALA A 40 62.24 -26.17 -16.31
CA ALA A 40 63.49 -26.92 -16.28
C ALA A 40 63.69 -27.84 -17.50
N ARG A 41 62.60 -28.26 -18.15
CA ARG A 41 62.60 -29.04 -19.39
C ARG A 41 62.59 -28.17 -20.66
N GLU A 42 62.68 -26.85 -20.51
CA GLU A 42 62.61 -25.85 -21.59
C GLU A 42 61.31 -25.88 -22.42
N TRP A 43 60.24 -26.48 -21.91
CA TRP A 43 58.95 -26.54 -22.61
C TRP A 43 58.17 -25.23 -22.52
N ILE A 44 58.41 -24.44 -21.47
CA ILE A 44 57.86 -23.09 -21.31
C ILE A 44 58.94 -22.14 -20.78
N SER A 45 58.83 -20.85 -21.13
CA SER A 45 59.67 -19.80 -20.55
C SER A 45 59.17 -19.35 -19.18
N ALA A 46 60.06 -18.82 -18.35
CA ALA A 46 59.70 -18.25 -17.04
C ALA A 46 58.67 -17.10 -17.15
N ALA A 47 58.67 -16.38 -18.27
CA ALA A 47 57.69 -15.33 -18.55
C ALA A 47 56.27 -15.90 -18.77
N GLN A 48 56.16 -16.99 -19.54
CA GLN A 48 54.87 -17.66 -19.80
C GLN A 48 54.29 -18.29 -18.53
N LEU A 49 55.15 -18.82 -17.65
CA LEU A 49 54.73 -19.35 -16.35
C LEU A 49 54.16 -18.24 -15.44
N GLY A 50 54.83 -17.09 -15.36
CA GLY A 50 54.38 -15.96 -14.54
C GLY A 50 53.03 -15.40 -14.99
N GLU A 51 52.80 -15.35 -16.30
CA GLU A 51 51.52 -14.90 -16.86
C GLU A 51 50.38 -15.85 -16.50
N ALA A 52 50.59 -17.16 -16.63
CA ALA A 52 49.60 -18.18 -16.26
C ALA A 52 49.27 -18.17 -14.75
N ASP A 53 50.27 -17.93 -13.89
CA ASP A 53 50.09 -17.88 -12.44
C ASP A 53 49.30 -16.63 -11.98
N SER A 54 49.51 -15.49 -12.66
CA SER A 54 48.74 -14.26 -12.41
C SER A 54 47.24 -14.45 -12.69
N MET A 55 46.90 -15.22 -13.73
CA MET A 55 45.52 -15.56 -14.08
C MET A 55 44.91 -16.59 -13.12
N ASN A 56 45.68 -17.57 -12.67
CA ASN A 56 45.21 -18.50 -11.65
C ASN A 56 44.92 -17.78 -10.31
N SER A 57 45.73 -16.77 -9.98
CA SER A 57 45.57 -15.94 -8.79
C SER A 57 44.33 -15.01 -8.84
N CYS A 58 43.85 -14.60 -10.02
CA CYS A 58 42.64 -13.78 -10.11
C CYS A 58 41.35 -14.60 -9.92
N HIS A 59 41.35 -15.87 -10.33
CA HIS A 59 40.19 -16.76 -10.17
C HIS A 59 39.98 -17.29 -8.75
N THR A 60 41.00 -17.25 -7.89
CA THR A 60 40.91 -17.75 -6.51
C THR A 60 40.43 -16.68 -5.51
N LYS A 61 40.31 -15.41 -5.93
CA LYS A 61 39.74 -14.32 -5.12
C LYS A 61 38.21 -14.27 -5.14
N ASN A 62 37.55 -15.43 -5.14
CA ASN A 62 36.09 -15.48 -5.02
C ASN A 62 35.65 -16.03 -3.65
N GLY A 63 36.07 -15.35 -2.57
CA GLY A 63 35.25 -15.25 -1.37
C GLY A 63 34.32 -14.07 -1.63
N HIS A 64 33.02 -14.24 -1.87
CA HIS A 64 32.06 -14.63 -0.87
C HIS A 64 30.92 -15.44 -1.51
N ARG A 65 31.05 -16.76 -1.56
CA ARG A 65 29.88 -17.65 -1.50
C ARG A 65 29.65 -18.05 -0.05
N ARG A 66 29.27 -17.07 0.78
CA ARG A 66 28.70 -17.40 2.08
C ARG A 66 27.25 -17.75 1.83
N GLY A 67 27.00 -19.06 1.72
CA GLY A 67 25.67 -19.59 2.00
C GLY A 67 25.19 -18.96 3.31
N GLN A 68 23.95 -18.49 3.27
CA GLN A 68 23.25 -17.85 4.38
C GLN A 68 23.60 -18.59 5.66
N THR A 69 24.37 -17.96 6.54
CA THR A 69 24.66 -18.59 7.83
C THR A 69 23.35 -18.67 8.59
N LEU A 70 23.08 -19.79 9.27
CA LEU A 70 21.81 -19.98 10.01
C LEU A 70 21.51 -18.82 10.96
N LEU A 71 22.54 -18.17 11.48
CA LEU A 71 22.44 -17.01 12.37
C LEU A 71 21.91 -15.75 11.65
N GLU A 72 22.27 -15.53 10.39
CA GLU A 72 21.77 -14.43 9.57
C GLU A 72 20.30 -14.65 9.19
N LEU A 73 19.92 -15.90 8.86
CA LEU A 73 18.52 -16.26 8.59
C LEU A 73 17.65 -16.08 9.85
N VAL A 74 18.15 -16.51 11.00
CA VAL A 74 17.47 -16.33 12.30
C VAL A 74 17.37 -14.85 12.66
N ALA A 75 18.43 -14.07 12.48
CA ALA A 75 18.39 -12.62 12.69
C ALA A 75 17.40 -11.92 11.74
N ALA A 76 17.42 -12.24 10.45
CA ALA A 76 16.50 -11.65 9.47
C ALA A 76 15.03 -11.97 9.76
N THR A 77 14.71 -13.23 10.07
CA THR A 77 13.33 -13.65 10.37
C THR A 77 12.83 -13.07 11.69
N THR A 78 13.68 -12.97 12.72
CA THR A 78 13.31 -12.32 13.98
C THR A 78 13.10 -10.81 13.81
N ILE A 79 13.96 -10.11 13.07
CA ILE A 79 13.77 -8.69 12.74
C ILE A 79 12.47 -8.50 11.94
N LEU A 80 12.21 -9.36 10.94
CA LEU A 80 11.01 -9.28 10.12
C LEU A 80 9.75 -9.46 10.96
N THR A 81 9.73 -10.45 11.86
CA THR A 81 8.56 -10.71 12.72
C THR A 81 8.33 -9.58 13.73
N ILE A 82 9.40 -9.03 14.33
CA ILE A 82 9.31 -7.89 15.25
C ILE A 82 8.76 -6.65 14.54
N ALA A 83 9.15 -6.40 13.29
CA ALA A 83 8.69 -5.23 12.53
C ALA A 83 7.31 -5.42 11.89
N LEU A 84 7.00 -6.61 11.37
CA LEU A 84 5.80 -6.88 10.57
C LEU A 84 4.52 -6.92 11.41
N VAL A 85 4.57 -7.53 12.60
CA VAL A 85 3.39 -7.64 13.48
C VAL A 85 2.81 -6.28 13.86
N PRO A 86 3.57 -5.30 14.38
CA PRO A 86 3.03 -3.98 14.68
C PRO A 86 2.59 -3.25 13.41
N ALA A 87 3.30 -3.37 12.30
CA ALA A 87 2.92 -2.74 11.03
C ALA A 87 1.55 -3.22 10.54
N LEU A 88 1.29 -4.53 10.55
CA LEU A 88 -0.01 -5.10 10.16
C LEU A 88 -1.14 -4.69 11.12
N LYS A 89 -0.85 -4.60 12.42
CA LYS A 89 -1.82 -4.09 13.41
C LYS A 89 -2.17 -2.63 13.13
N MET A 90 -1.19 -1.78 12.84
CA MET A 90 -1.43 -0.38 12.49
C MET A 90 -2.20 -0.26 11.17
N MET A 91 -1.85 -1.04 10.15
CA MET A 91 -2.58 -1.03 8.87
C MET A 91 -4.03 -1.45 9.05
N ARG A 92 -4.31 -2.50 9.83
CA ARG A 92 -5.69 -2.93 10.13
C ARG A 92 -6.47 -1.84 10.85
N ALA A 93 -5.85 -1.18 11.84
CA ALA A 93 -6.47 -0.07 12.55
C ALA A 93 -6.74 1.12 11.59
N ALA A 94 -5.77 1.45 10.75
CA ALA A 94 -5.88 2.52 9.76
C ALA A 94 -6.99 2.26 8.74
N ILE A 95 -7.14 1.02 8.24
CA ILE A 95 -8.22 0.67 7.31
C ILE A 95 -9.59 0.79 7.98
N ARG A 96 -9.73 0.29 9.22
CA ARG A 96 -10.99 0.42 9.96
C ARG A 96 -11.38 1.88 10.14
N VAL A 97 -10.44 2.71 10.60
CA VAL A 97 -10.67 4.16 10.74
C VAL A 97 -11.00 4.79 9.38
N GLY A 98 -10.26 4.45 8.32
CA GLY A 98 -10.48 4.95 6.97
C GLY A 98 -11.91 4.69 6.48
N SER A 99 -12.42 3.47 6.63
CA SER A 99 -13.80 3.14 6.24
C SER A 99 -14.84 3.94 7.03
N THR A 100 -14.64 4.13 8.34
CA THR A 100 -15.56 4.93 9.16
C THR A 100 -15.52 6.42 8.78
N THR A 101 -14.35 6.95 8.44
CA THR A 101 -14.20 8.32 7.96
C THR A 101 -14.85 8.51 6.60
N GLU A 102 -14.73 7.54 5.69
CA GLU A 102 -15.39 7.55 4.39
C GLU A 102 -16.92 7.58 4.55
N THR A 103 -17.48 6.70 5.39
CA THR A 103 -18.93 6.73 5.67
C THR A 103 -19.36 8.07 6.28
N ALA A 104 -18.57 8.66 7.18
CA ALA A 104 -18.88 9.95 7.79
C ALA A 104 -18.88 11.09 6.75
N ASN A 105 -17.90 11.11 5.85
CA ASN A 105 -17.83 12.10 4.77
C ASN A 105 -19.02 11.97 3.83
N LEU A 106 -19.39 10.75 3.44
CA LEU A 106 -20.56 10.49 2.60
C LEU A 106 -21.86 10.99 3.26
N MET A 107 -22.08 10.63 4.52
CA MET A 107 -23.25 11.10 5.28
C MET A 107 -23.32 12.62 5.33
N THR A 108 -22.18 13.29 5.49
CA THR A 108 -22.09 14.76 5.51
C THR A 108 -22.51 15.36 4.16
N THR A 109 -22.00 14.82 3.05
CA THR A 109 -22.36 15.28 1.70
C THR A 109 -23.84 15.06 1.40
N PHE A 110 -24.38 13.89 1.70
CA PHE A 110 -25.79 13.58 1.49
C PHE A 110 -26.71 14.41 2.38
N CYS A 111 -26.33 14.62 3.64
CA CYS A 111 -27.09 15.46 4.57
C CYS A 111 -27.21 16.89 4.06
N ALA A 112 -26.10 17.47 3.57
CA ALA A 112 -26.10 18.79 2.94
C ALA A 112 -26.99 18.82 1.68
N SER A 113 -26.84 17.85 0.79
CA SER A 113 -27.63 17.78 -0.44
C SER A 113 -29.14 17.70 -0.17
N LYS A 114 -29.57 16.87 0.78
CA LYS A 114 -30.98 16.79 1.18
C LYS A 114 -31.48 18.05 1.88
N LEU A 115 -30.63 18.69 2.67
CA LEU A 115 -30.96 19.97 3.29
C LEU A 115 -31.19 21.05 2.22
N GLU A 116 -30.31 21.14 1.22
CA GLU A 116 -30.44 22.08 0.11
C GLU A 116 -31.70 21.82 -0.73
N GLU A 117 -31.99 20.54 -1.01
CA GLU A 117 -33.22 20.12 -1.70
C GLU A 117 -34.48 20.65 -0.97
N GLN A 118 -34.53 20.48 0.36
CA GLN A 118 -35.69 20.90 1.14
C GLN A 118 -35.74 22.40 1.40
N LEU A 119 -34.59 23.10 1.45
CA LEU A 119 -34.55 24.56 1.47
C LEU A 119 -35.17 25.16 0.20
N MET A 120 -34.90 24.55 -0.97
CA MET A 120 -35.50 24.98 -2.22
C MET A 120 -37.00 24.69 -2.25
N ASN A 121 -37.40 23.48 -1.85
CA ASN A 121 -38.80 23.08 -1.83
C ASN A 121 -39.63 23.98 -0.90
N THR A 122 -39.11 24.25 0.29
CA THR A 122 -39.72 25.19 1.24
C THR A 122 -39.83 26.61 0.68
N ALA A 123 -38.77 27.08 0.00
CA ALA A 123 -38.79 28.42 -0.61
C ALA A 123 -39.94 28.58 -1.61
N ALA A 124 -40.24 27.50 -2.34
CA ALA A 124 -41.31 27.47 -3.33
C ALA A 124 -42.69 27.27 -2.66
N VAL A 125 -42.79 26.40 -1.66
CA VAL A 125 -44.04 26.06 -0.99
C VAL A 125 -43.80 25.96 0.52
N TRP A 126 -44.47 26.83 1.28
CA TRP A 126 -44.47 26.75 2.75
C TRP A 126 -45.35 25.59 3.22
N ASN A 127 -44.75 24.42 3.42
CA ASN A 127 -45.46 23.22 3.87
C ASN A 127 -44.65 22.45 4.93
N PRO A 128 -44.93 22.69 6.23
CA PRO A 128 -44.36 21.92 7.31
C PRO A 128 -44.65 20.42 7.13
N SER A 129 -43.59 19.62 7.00
CA SER A 129 -43.71 18.20 6.73
C SER A 129 -42.42 17.46 7.10
N THR A 130 -42.52 16.15 7.19
CA THR A 130 -41.36 15.27 7.39
C THR A 130 -41.18 14.41 6.16
N VAL A 131 -39.96 14.38 5.63
CA VAL A 131 -39.57 13.58 4.46
C VAL A 131 -38.51 12.58 4.93
N SER A 132 -38.74 11.30 4.71
CA SER A 132 -37.77 10.25 5.03
C SER A 132 -37.59 9.30 3.85
N GLY A 133 -36.45 8.62 3.84
CA GLY A 133 -36.11 7.66 2.79
C GLY A 133 -34.75 7.03 3.00
N ASP A 134 -34.26 6.38 1.94
CA ASP A 134 -32.94 5.78 1.88
C ASP A 134 -32.18 6.25 0.63
N PHE A 135 -30.89 5.93 0.58
CA PHE A 135 -30.02 6.19 -0.58
C PHE A 135 -29.72 4.91 -1.37
N SER A 136 -30.69 3.97 -1.40
CA SER A 136 -30.53 2.71 -2.13
C SER A 136 -30.37 2.94 -3.64
N ALA A 137 -30.98 3.99 -4.19
CA ALA A 137 -30.88 4.38 -5.59
C ALA A 137 -29.45 4.83 -5.98
N GLU A 138 -28.73 5.47 -5.06
CA GLU A 138 -27.35 5.90 -5.22
C GLU A 138 -26.34 4.78 -4.87
N GLY A 139 -26.82 3.58 -4.52
CA GLY A 139 -26.01 2.42 -4.16
C GLY A 139 -25.65 2.32 -2.68
N TYR A 140 -26.22 3.17 -1.82
CA TYR A 140 -25.96 3.22 -0.37
C TYR A 140 -27.20 2.76 0.43
N ALA A 141 -27.52 1.47 0.34
CA ALA A 141 -28.71 0.90 0.99
C ALA A 141 -28.75 1.02 2.52
N ASN A 142 -27.60 1.13 3.17
CA ASN A 142 -27.51 1.26 4.63
C ASN A 142 -27.65 2.72 5.09
N LEU A 143 -27.63 3.70 4.18
CA LEU A 143 -27.78 5.10 4.56
C LEU A 143 -29.25 5.48 4.49
N ARG A 144 -29.74 6.03 5.61
CA ARG A 144 -31.11 6.54 5.77
C ARG A 144 -31.07 8.04 5.98
N PHE A 145 -32.16 8.71 5.64
CA PHE A 145 -32.33 10.12 5.96
C PHE A 145 -33.73 10.43 6.44
N GLN A 146 -33.80 11.49 7.24
CA GLN A 146 -35.03 12.12 7.68
C GLN A 146 -34.81 13.63 7.70
N VAL A 147 -35.66 14.36 6.98
CA VAL A 147 -35.71 15.82 7.00
C VAL A 147 -37.01 16.25 7.64
N ILE A 148 -36.93 17.10 8.66
CA ILE A 148 -38.09 17.67 9.35
C ILE A 148 -38.12 19.15 9.02
N MET A 149 -39.25 19.60 8.47
CA MET A 149 -39.55 21.00 8.19
C MET A 149 -40.68 21.40 9.14
N SER A 150 -40.37 22.27 10.10
CA SER A 150 -41.33 22.68 11.13
C SER A 150 -41.20 24.16 11.44
N ASP A 151 -42.32 24.88 11.46
CA ASP A 151 -42.41 26.26 11.92
C ASP A 151 -42.90 26.35 13.38
N ALA A 152 -43.01 25.21 14.06
CA ALA A 152 -43.39 25.17 15.46
C ALA A 152 -42.31 25.77 16.37
N VAL A 153 -42.74 26.44 17.43
CA VAL A 153 -41.83 27.09 18.40
C VAL A 153 -40.93 26.06 19.10
N VAL A 154 -41.42 24.83 19.30
CA VAL A 154 -40.65 23.73 19.90
C VAL A 154 -39.44 23.33 19.07
N ASP A 155 -39.54 23.43 17.74
CA ASP A 155 -38.48 23.11 16.80
C ASP A 155 -37.63 24.35 16.45
N GLY A 156 -37.88 25.48 17.12
CA GLY A 156 -37.18 26.74 16.93
C GLY A 156 -37.70 27.57 15.75
N GLY A 157 -38.90 27.30 15.26
CA GLY A 157 -39.61 28.09 14.26
C GLY A 157 -40.49 29.20 14.85
N ILE A 158 -41.06 30.01 13.96
CA ILE A 158 -42.13 30.97 14.23
C ILE A 158 -43.22 30.68 13.19
N VAL A 159 -44.43 30.38 13.67
CA VAL A 159 -45.55 29.96 12.82
C VAL A 159 -45.78 30.96 11.68
N ASN A 160 -45.77 30.47 10.43
CA ASN A 160 -45.91 31.25 9.19
C ASN A 160 -44.82 32.31 8.91
N GLU A 161 -43.76 32.41 9.71
CA GLU A 161 -42.73 33.44 9.57
C GLU A 161 -41.31 32.86 9.45
N LEU A 162 -40.99 31.82 10.23
CA LEU A 162 -39.68 31.19 10.26
C LEU A 162 -39.82 29.67 10.36
N MET A 163 -39.35 28.96 9.34
CA MET A 163 -39.30 27.50 9.37
C MET A 163 -37.91 27.02 9.76
N ALA A 164 -37.85 26.09 10.70
CA ALA A 164 -36.67 25.31 11.00
C ALA A 164 -36.66 24.04 10.15
N ILE A 165 -35.55 23.80 9.46
CA ILE A 165 -35.36 22.65 8.60
C ILE A 165 -34.16 21.87 9.14
N SER A 166 -34.40 20.66 9.62
CA SER A 166 -33.35 19.77 10.11
C SER A 166 -33.26 18.54 9.22
N SER A 167 -32.07 18.26 8.70
CA SER A 167 -31.73 17.08 7.93
C SER A 167 -30.86 16.17 8.79
N THR A 168 -31.29 14.93 8.98
CA THR A 168 -30.57 13.90 9.73
C THR A 168 -30.29 12.73 8.80
N VAL A 169 -29.03 12.33 8.70
CA VAL A 169 -28.59 11.16 7.93
C VAL A 169 -27.84 10.22 8.86
N TRP A 170 -28.14 8.92 8.79
CA TRP A 170 -27.49 7.91 9.62
C TRP A 170 -27.20 6.64 8.84
N ASN A 171 -26.27 5.85 9.37
CA ASN A 171 -25.95 4.52 8.86
C ASN A 171 -26.70 3.47 9.69
N ASP A 172 -27.71 2.87 9.06
CA ASP A 172 -28.57 1.80 9.55
C ASP A 172 -27.75 0.50 9.63
N LEU A 173 -27.21 0.20 10.82
CA LEU A 173 -26.32 -0.94 11.04
C LEU A 173 -27.08 -2.23 11.31
N ASN A 174 -28.32 -2.12 11.81
CA ASN A 174 -29.16 -3.25 12.21
C ASN A 174 -30.33 -3.50 11.23
N ALA A 175 -30.47 -2.65 10.21
CA ALA A 175 -31.50 -2.71 9.15
C ALA A 175 -32.94 -2.52 9.66
N ASP A 176 -33.14 -1.82 10.79
CA ASP A 176 -34.48 -1.57 11.33
C ASP A 176 -35.13 -0.28 10.79
N GLY A 177 -34.33 0.63 10.24
CA GLY A 177 -34.78 1.88 9.64
C GLY A 177 -35.08 3.01 10.63
N ASP A 178 -34.87 2.80 11.92
CA ASP A 178 -34.95 3.82 12.96
C ASP A 178 -33.53 4.31 13.31
N LEU A 179 -33.43 5.42 14.05
CA LEU A 179 -32.14 5.93 14.52
C LEU A 179 -31.85 5.42 15.93
N ASP A 180 -30.86 4.53 16.05
CA ASP A 180 -30.43 3.96 17.33
C ASP A 180 -29.28 4.71 18.00
N ALA A 181 -29.14 4.55 19.32
CA ALA A 181 -28.05 5.16 20.11
C ALA A 181 -26.64 4.66 19.72
N GLY A 182 -26.55 3.53 19.02
CA GLY A 182 -25.29 2.95 18.53
C GLY A 182 -24.91 3.37 17.11
N GLU A 183 -25.78 4.12 16.42
CA GLU A 183 -25.62 4.39 15.00
C GLU A 183 -24.99 5.75 14.74
N PRO A 184 -23.94 5.81 13.89
CA PRO A 184 -23.32 7.06 13.55
C PRO A 184 -24.29 7.88 12.69
N ASN A 185 -24.49 9.14 13.07
CA ASN A 185 -25.38 10.07 12.40
C ASN A 185 -24.73 11.44 12.23
N VAL A 186 -25.28 12.20 11.29
CA VAL A 186 -24.92 13.60 11.01
C VAL A 186 -26.21 14.39 10.91
N ILE A 187 -26.28 15.50 11.64
CA ILE A 187 -27.43 16.39 11.68
C ILE A 187 -26.99 17.77 11.22
N PHE A 188 -27.68 18.29 10.21
CA PHE A 188 -27.60 19.69 9.82
C PHE A 188 -28.94 20.36 10.01
N ALA A 189 -28.91 21.61 10.46
CA ALA A 189 -30.11 22.40 10.63
C ALA A 189 -29.89 23.78 10.03
N SER A 190 -30.91 24.28 9.35
CA SER A 190 -30.97 25.63 8.82
C SER A 190 -32.33 26.25 9.14
N LYS A 191 -32.44 27.56 8.97
CA LYS A 191 -33.70 28.28 9.13
C LYS A 191 -34.00 29.10 7.89
N GLN A 192 -35.26 29.12 7.50
CA GLN A 192 -35.74 29.88 6.35
C GLN A 192 -36.90 30.78 6.77
N ALA A 193 -36.76 32.08 6.53
CA ALA A 193 -37.80 33.05 6.82
C ALA A 193 -38.71 33.24 5.61
N SER A 194 -40.02 33.25 5.85
CA SER A 194 -41.01 33.77 4.89
C SER A 194 -40.93 35.29 4.96
N ASN A 195 -40.56 35.94 3.86
CA ASN A 195 -40.51 37.38 3.82
C ASN A 195 -41.52 37.90 2.79
N VAL A 196 -42.48 38.66 3.31
CA VAL A 196 -43.65 39.17 2.59
C VAL A 196 -43.24 40.07 1.42
N SER A 197 -42.09 40.76 1.47
CA SER A 197 -41.64 41.59 0.34
C SER A 197 -41.31 40.75 -0.90
N TYR A 198 -40.69 39.58 -0.72
CA TYR A 198 -40.35 38.69 -1.84
C TYR A 198 -41.59 38.00 -2.41
N GLN A 199 -42.60 37.71 -1.58
CA GLN A 199 -43.88 37.18 -2.06
C GLN A 199 -44.63 38.19 -2.93
N GLN A 200 -44.56 39.49 -2.59
CA GLN A 200 -45.18 40.56 -3.37
C GLN A 200 -44.46 40.85 -4.69
N GLU A 201 -43.12 40.80 -4.73
CA GLU A 201 -42.37 40.89 -6.00
C GLU A 201 -42.63 39.69 -6.92
N ALA A 202 -42.73 38.47 -6.38
CA ALA A 202 -43.05 37.28 -7.17
C ALA A 202 -44.50 37.27 -7.71
N ALA A 203 -45.45 37.89 -7.01
CA ALA A 203 -46.84 38.02 -7.44
C ALA A 203 -47.10 39.26 -8.33
N GLY A 204 -46.09 40.13 -8.50
CA GLY A 204 -46.20 41.45 -9.11
C GLY A 204 -45.66 41.59 -10.53
N SER A 205 -45.41 40.50 -11.27
CA SER A 205 -45.00 40.50 -12.67
C SER A 205 -45.91 39.67 -13.57
#